data_AF-A0A8T5N0A5-F1
#
_entry.id   AF-A0A8T5N0A5-F1
#
_cell.length_a   1.000
_cell.length_b   1.000
_cell.length_c   1.000
_cell.angle_alpha   90.00
_cell.angle_beta   90.00
_cell.angle_gamma   90.00
#
_symmetry.space_group_name_H-M   'P 1'
#
loop_
_entity.id
_entity.type
_entity.pdbx_description
1 polymer ?
#
loop_
_entity_poly.entity_id
_entity_poly.type
_entity_poly.pdbx_seq_one_letter_code
_entity_poly.pdbx_strand_id
1 'polypeptide(L)' 'MVQAVINISEHTNRILNILKAKYGLRNKSESIDLMAEQYKEDILE' A
#
# COMPACT_ATOMS: atom_id res chain seq x y z
N MET A 1 11.77 10.10 6.34
CA MET A 1 11.64 9.14 5.22
C MET A 1 12.49 7.93 5.56
N VAL A 2 11.88 6.76 5.67
CA VAL A 2 12.56 5.48 5.95
C VAL A 2 12.42 4.62 4.70
N GLN A 3 13.48 3.90 4.32
CA GLN A 3 13.46 2.97 3.18
C GLN A 3 13.62 1.55 3.70
N ALA A 4 12.81 0.63 3.19
CA ALA A 4 12.86 -0.78 3.51
C ALA A 4 12.74 -1.60 2.22
N VAL A 5 13.49 -2.70 2.17
CA VAL A 5 13.33 -3.73 1.15
C VAL A 5 12.52 -4.85 1.76
N ILE A 6 11.40 -5.21 1.14
CA ILE A 6 10.51 -6.26 1.61
C ILE A 6 10.25 -7.27 0.50
N ASN A 7 10.03 -8.52 0.88
CA ASN A 7 9.52 -9.54 -0.01
C ASN A 7 7.99 -9.56 0.09
N ILE A 8 7.30 -9.50 -1.04
CA ILE A 8 5.84 -9.59 -1.12
C ILE A 8 5.44 -10.68 -2.10
N SER A 9 4.25 -11.25 -1.89
CA SER A 9 3.70 -12.22 -2.82
C SER A 9 3.29 -11.56 -4.14
N GLU A 10 3.21 -12.34 -5.22
CA GLU A 10 2.64 -11.90 -6.50
C GLU A 10 1.21 -11.36 -6.35
N HIS A 11 0.42 -11.99 -5.48
CA HIS A 11 -0.94 -11.56 -5.20
C HIS A 11 -0.96 -10.16 -4.55
N THR A 12 -0.12 -9.94 -3.52
CA THR A 12 0.04 -8.63 -2.87
C THR A 12 0.47 -7.57 -3.88
N ASN A 13 1.42 -7.89 -4.76
CA ASN A 13 1.89 -6.98 -5.80
C ASN A 13 0.76 -6.54 -6.76
N ARG A 14 -0.13 -7.47 -7.14
CA ARG A 14 -1.31 -7.16 -7.97
C ARG A 14 -2.28 -6.23 -7.25
N ILE A 15 -2.56 -6.48 -5.97
CA ILE A 15 -3.43 -5.61 -5.16
C ILE A 15 -2.86 -4.19 -5.11
N LEU A 16 -1.57 -4.04 -4.82
CA LEU A 16 -0.92 -2.72 -4.76
C LEU A 16 -1.00 -1.95 -6.09
N ASN A 17 -0.93 -2.66 -7.23
CA ASN A 17 -1.12 -2.05 -8.55
C ASN A 17 -2.57 -1.59 -8.79
N ILE A 18 -3.55 -2.37 -8.33
CA ILE A 18 -4.98 -1.98 -8.42
C ILE A 18 -5.24 -0.74 -7.57
N LEU A 19 -4.75 -0.72 -6.33
CA LEU A 19 -4.87 0.45 -5.44
C LEU A 19 -4.19 1.67 -6.04
N LYS A 20 -2.98 1.51 -6.56
CA LYS A 20 -2.25 2.58 -7.24
C LYS A 20 -3.10 3.21 -8.35
N ALA A 21 -3.68 2.39 -9.22
CA ALA A 21 -4.52 2.86 -10.32
C ALA A 21 -5.82 3.50 -9.82
N LYS A 22 -6.50 2.86 -8.86
CA LYS A 22 -7.79 3.32 -8.31
C LYS A 22 -7.69 4.71 -7.66
N TYR A 23 -6.60 4.98 -6.94
CA TYR A 23 -6.41 6.23 -6.19
C TYR A 23 -5.44 7.21 -6.89
N GLY A 24 -4.99 6.91 -8.12
CA GLY A 24 -4.10 7.79 -8.88
C GLY A 24 -2.70 7.96 -8.27
N LEU A 25 -2.21 6.97 -7.53
CA LEU A 25 -0.93 7.04 -6.83
C LEU A 25 0.27 6.87 -7.77
N ARG A 26 1.41 7.45 -7.41
CA ARG A 26 2.59 7.56 -8.26
C ARG A 26 3.44 6.30 -8.22
N ASN A 27 3.54 5.66 -7.06
CA ASN A 27 4.39 4.48 -6.84
C ASN A 27 3.72 3.49 -5.86
N LYS A 28 4.35 2.32 -5.67
CA LYS A 28 3.83 1.28 -4.78
C LYS A 28 3.98 1.62 -3.30
N SER A 29 4.96 2.45 -2.93
CA SER A 29 5.14 2.89 -1.55
C SER A 29 3.94 3.73 -1.09
N GLU A 30 3.46 4.65 -1.93
CA GLU A 30 2.24 5.41 -1.67
C GLU A 30 1.01 4.49 -1.50
N SER A 31 0.92 3.38 -2.26
CA SER A 31 -0.14 2.38 -2.06
C SER A 31 -0.06 1.68 -0.70
N ILE A 32 1.16 1.42 -0.23
CA ILE A 32 1.39 0.80 1.09
C ILE A 32 1.03 1.78 2.21
N ASP A 33 1.43 3.05 2.08
CA ASP A 33 1.08 4.09 3.05
C ASP A 33 -0.43 4.29 3.14
N LEU A 34 -1.14 4.31 2.00
CA LEU A 34 -2.61 4.36 1.98
C LEU A 34 -3.25 3.16 2.68
N MET A 35 -2.74 1.95 2.43
CA MET A 35 -3.23 0.76 3.13
C MET A 35 -2.99 0.82 4.64
N ALA A 36 -1.85 1.36 5.07
CA ALA A 36 -1.54 1.51 6.49
C ALA A 36 -2.50 2.49 7.18
N GLU A 37 -2.83 3.61 6.53
CA GLU A 37 -3.82 4.57 7.05
C GLU A 37 -5.23 3.98 7.09
N GLN A 38 -5.66 3.28 6.01
CA GLN A 38 -6.98 2.61 6.00
C GLN A 38 -7.09 1.55 7.09
N TYR A 39 -6.01 0.77 7.29
CA TYR A 39 -5.98 -0.22 8.36
C TYR A 39 -5.94 0.40 9.76
N LYS A 40 -5.38 1.61 9.90
CA LYS A 40 -5.39 2.38 11.15
C LYS A 40 -6.82 2.71 11.57
N GLU A 41 -7.63 3.20 10.63
CA GLU A 41 -9.05 3.52 10.87
C GLU A 41 -9.83 2.26 11.32
N ASP A 42 -9.51 1.08 10.77
CA ASP A 42 -10.22 -0.16 11.11
C ASP A 42 -9.82 -0.78 12.48
N ILE A 43 -8.64 -0.45 13.02
CA ILE A 43 -8.08 -1.11 14.22
C ILE A 43 -7.91 -0.18 15.43
N LEU A 44 -7.64 1.11 15.19
CA LEU A 44 -7.29 2.06 16.24
C LEU A 44 -8.40 3.06 16.57
N GLU A 45 -9.48 3.09 15.80
CA GLU A 45 -10.77 3.70 16.16
C GLU A 45 -11.81 2.62 16.52
#